data_AF-A0A3B0WJT4-F1
#
_entry.id   AF-A0A3B0WJT4-F1
#
_cell.length_a   1.000
_cell.length_b   1.000
_cell.length_c   1.000
_cell.angle_alpha   90.00
_cell.angle_beta   90.00
_cell.angle_gamma   90.00
#
_symmetry.space_group_name_H-M   'P 1'
#
loop_
_entity.id
_entity.type
_entity.pdbx_description
1 polymer ?
#
loop_
_entity_poly.entity_id
_entity_poly.type
_entity_poly.pdbx_seq_one_letter_code
_entity_poly.pdbx_strand_id
1 'polypeptide(L)' 'LIDALLAIIKLKAHEHHITPLNLTSRKDLEVLLQGNTDIALMQGWRYSHAGQAIEQFLNGTSTLKRNPLNQQLLLENTQ' A
#
# COMPACT_ATOMS: atom_id res chain seq x y z
N LEU A 1 10.22 -6.23 -3.41
CA LEU A 1 9.61 -5.15 -2.59
C LEU A 1 8.54 -4.40 -3.38
N ILE A 2 8.88 -3.80 -4.53
CA ILE A 2 7.93 -3.03 -5.35
C ILE A 2 6.64 -3.79 -5.70
N ASP A 3 6.72 -5.08 -6.02
CA ASP A 3 5.52 -5.86 -6.34
C ASP A 3 4.63 -6.12 -5.12
N ALA A 4 5.21 -6.20 -3.92
CA ALA A 4 4.45 -6.27 -2.67
C ALA A 4 3.72 -4.93 -2.38
N LEU A 5 4.39 -3.79 -2.61
CA LEU A 5 3.76 -2.48 -2.50
C LEU A 5 2.61 -2.33 -3.51
N LEU A 6 2.81 -2.74 -4.76
CA LEU A 6 1.75 -2.75 -5.77
C LEU A 6 0.60 -3.67 -5.39
N ALA A 7 0.86 -4.83 -4.77
CA ALA A 7 -0.18 -5.70 -4.27
C ALA A 7 -1.00 -5.04 -3.14
N ILE A 8 -0.34 -4.33 -2.22
CA ILE A 8 -0.99 -3.54 -1.16
C ILE A 8 -1.85 -2.43 -1.75
N ILE A 9 -1.34 -1.70 -2.76
CA ILE A 9 -2.13 -0.67 -3.45
C ILE A 9 -3.37 -1.28 -4.09
N LYS A 10 -3.25 -2.42 -4.79
CA LYS A 10 -4.42 -3.10 -5.38
C LYS A 10 -5.43 -3.54 -4.33
N LEU A 11 -4.96 -4.07 -3.19
CA LEU A 11 -5.80 -4.44 -2.07
C LEU A 11 -6.58 -3.23 -1.53
N LYS A 12 -5.88 -2.13 -1.21
CA LYS A 12 -6.50 -0.91 -0.69
C LYS A 12 -7.44 -0.24 -1.70
N ALA A 13 -7.07 -0.24 -2.98
CA ALA A 13 -7.92 0.28 -4.04
C ALA A 13 -9.23 -0.54 -4.15
N HIS A 14 -9.13 -1.87 -4.05
CA HIS A 14 -10.31 -2.74 -4.03
C HIS A 14 -11.19 -2.51 -2.81
N GLU A 15 -10.63 -2.42 -1.60
CA GLU A 15 -11.37 -2.14 -0.36
C GLU A 15 -12.17 -0.82 -0.43
N HIS A 16 -11.60 0.20 -1.05
CA HIS A 16 -12.20 1.54 -1.16
C HIS A 16 -12.95 1.79 -2.48
N HIS A 17 -13.05 0.81 -3.38
CA HIS A 17 -13.66 0.97 -4.72
C HIS A 17 -13.00 2.07 -5.59
N ILE A 18 -11.67 2.17 -5.51
CA ILE A 18 -10.86 3.16 -6.24
C ILE A 18 -10.04 2.43 -7.31
N THR A 19 -9.81 3.06 -8.47
CA THR A 19 -8.84 2.54 -9.45
C THR A 19 -7.41 2.65 -8.89
N PRO A 20 -6.58 1.59 -8.88
CA PRO A 20 -5.23 1.63 -8.29
C PRO A 20 -4.36 2.81 -8.76
N LEU A 21 -4.45 3.17 -10.05
CA LEU A 21 -3.68 4.27 -10.63
C LEU A 21 -4.06 5.65 -10.06
N ASN A 22 -5.26 5.80 -9.49
CA ASN A 22 -5.68 7.05 -8.83
C ASN A 22 -5.00 7.23 -7.46
N LEU A 23 -4.50 6.14 -6.86
CA LEU A 23 -3.75 6.16 -5.62
C LEU A 23 -2.26 6.45 -5.88
N THR A 24 -1.64 5.72 -6.82
CA THR A 24 -0.21 5.88 -7.13
C THR A 24 0.18 5.15 -8.41
N SER A 25 1.33 5.50 -8.99
CA SER A 25 1.99 4.71 -10.03
C SER A 25 3.13 3.83 -9.47
N ARG A 26 3.64 2.90 -10.28
CA ARG A 26 4.86 2.13 -9.96
C ARG A 26 6.07 3.05 -9.78
N LYS A 27 6.20 4.06 -10.65
CA LYS A 27 7.30 5.03 -10.61
C LYS A 27 7.32 5.79 -9.29
N ASP A 28 6.16 6.23 -8.79
CA ASP A 28 6.06 6.94 -7.53
C ASP A 28 6.47 6.05 -6.35
N LEU A 29 6.09 4.76 -6.37
CA LEU A 29 6.52 3.79 -5.36
C LEU A 29 8.03 3.51 -5.42
N GLU A 30 8.63 3.51 -6.61
CA GLU A 30 10.09 3.41 -6.76
C GLU A 30 10.80 4.64 -6.18
N VAL A 31 10.26 5.84 -6.39
CA VAL A 31 10.75 7.09 -5.78
C VAL A 31 10.62 7.04 -4.24
N LEU A 32 9.50 6.52 -3.73
CA LEU A 32 9.33 6.30 -2.30
C LEU A 32 10.36 5.35 -1.70
N LEU A 33 10.68 4.25 -2.39
CA LEU A 33 11.72 3.31 -1.96
C LEU A 33 13.12 3.91 -1.95
N GLN A 34 13.34 5.01 -2.67
CA GLN A 34 14.58 5.79 -2.60
C GLN A 34 14.58 6.79 -1.43
N GLY A 35 13.55 6.80 -0.59
CA GLY A 35 13.40 7.66 0.58
C GLY A 35 12.69 8.99 0.30
N ASN A 36 12.22 9.22 -0.92
CA ASN A 36 11.49 10.45 -1.24
C ASN A 36 9.98 10.27 -0.99
N THR A 37 9.50 10.92 0.07
CA THR A 37 8.09 10.88 0.48
C THR A 37 7.23 12.00 -0.13
N ASP A 38 7.81 12.89 -0.94
CA ASP A 38 7.09 13.96 -1.63
C ASP A 38 6.36 13.44 -2.88
N ILE A 39 5.43 12.51 -2.66
CA ILE A 39 4.57 11.92 -3.68
C ILE A 39 3.11 12.01 -3.26
N ALA A 40 2.21 12.05 -4.24
CA ALA A 40 0.78 12.21 -3.98
C ALA A 40 0.19 11.13 -3.05
N LEU A 41 0.74 9.91 -3.06
CA LEU A 41 0.33 8.80 -2.19
C LEU A 41 0.48 9.13 -0.70
N MET A 42 1.50 9.93 -0.34
CA MET A 42 1.82 10.30 1.04
C MET A 42 1.09 11.57 1.50
N GLN A 43 0.07 12.02 0.76
CA GLN A 43 -0.63 13.27 1.04
C GLN A 43 -2.15 13.10 1.01
N GLY A 44 -2.84 13.86 1.86
CA GLY A 44 -4.30 14.02 1.85
C GLY A 44 -5.08 12.69 1.86
N TRP A 45 -6.11 12.61 1.02
CA TRP A 45 -7.00 11.45 1.01
C TRP A 45 -6.29 10.16 0.59
N ARG A 46 -5.30 10.22 -0.31
CA ARG A 46 -4.53 9.04 -0.74
C ARG A 46 -3.74 8.43 0.40
N TYR A 47 -3.20 9.27 1.28
CA TYR A 47 -2.52 8.81 2.49
C TYR A 47 -3.47 8.03 3.40
N SER A 48 -4.64 8.61 3.69
CA SER A 48 -5.65 7.96 4.53
C SER A 48 -6.19 6.64 3.97
N HIS A 49 -6.22 6.48 2.65
CA HIS A 49 -6.79 5.29 2.00
C HIS A 49 -5.75 4.20 1.68
N ALA A 50 -4.49 4.58 1.44
CA ALA A 50 -3.45 3.62 1.04
C ALA A 50 -2.03 3.97 1.51
N GLY A 51 -1.68 5.25 1.63
CA GLY A 51 -0.33 5.65 2.04
C GLY A 51 0.06 5.15 3.44
N GLN A 52 -0.86 5.19 4.41
CA GLN A 52 -0.63 4.63 5.76
C GLN A 52 -0.28 3.14 5.72
N ALA A 53 -0.98 2.35 4.89
CA ALA A 53 -0.73 0.92 4.76
C ALA A 53 0.67 0.63 4.17
N ILE A 54 1.10 1.44 3.21
CA ILE A 54 2.44 1.36 2.63
C ILE A 54 3.51 1.72 3.66
N GLU A 55 3.31 2.82 4.39
CA GLU A 55 4.20 3.25 5.47
C GLU A 55 4.34 2.18 6.56
N GLN A 56 3.22 1.64 7.05
CA GLN A 56 3.21 0.58 8.06
C GLN A 56 3.95 -0.68 7.59
N PHE A 57 3.76 -1.08 6.33
CA PHE A 57 4.45 -2.24 5.77
C PHE A 57 5.96 -1.99 5.65
N LEU A 58 6.37 -0.82 5.16
CA LEU A 58 7.79 -0.45 5.04
C LEU A 58 8.48 -0.30 6.41
N ASN A 59 7.76 0.18 7.41
CA ASN A 59 8.25 0.30 8.79
C ASN A 59 8.20 -1.03 9.58
N GLY A 60 7.72 -2.12 8.97
CA GLY A 60 7.60 -3.44 9.61
C GLY A 60 6.49 -3.55 10.65
N THR A 61 5.64 -2.54 10.79
CA THR A 61 4.51 -2.55 11.73
C THR A 61 3.28 -3.28 11.16
N SER A 62 3.33 -3.72 9.91
CA SER A 62 2.35 -4.63 9.33
C SER A 62 3.00 -5.66 8.40
N THR A 63 2.30 -6.77 8.16
CA THR A 63 2.73 -7.85 7.28
C THR A 63 1.64 -8.17 6.26
N LEU A 64 2.06 -8.50 5.03
CA LEU A 64 1.17 -8.96 3.97
C LEU A 64 1.02 -10.47 4.05
N LYS A 65 -0.21 -10.95 4.24
CA LYS A 65 -0.54 -12.38 4.33
C LYS A 65 -1.63 -12.77 3.36
N ARG A 66 -1.75 -14.08 3.11
CA ARG A 66 -2.91 -14.67 2.45
C ARG A 66 -3.98 -14.95 3.50
N ASN A 67 -5.21 -14.55 3.20
CA ASN A 67 -6.39 -14.96 3.95
C ASN A 67 -6.57 -16.48 3.82
N PRO A 68 -6.58 -17.22 4.95
CA PRO A 68 -6.74 -18.67 4.91
C PRO A 68 -8.12 -19.08 4.38
N LEU A 69 -9.15 -18.24 4.52
CA LEU A 69 -10.54 -18.57 4.23
C LEU A 69 -10.95 -18.31 2.77
N ASN A 70 -10.37 -17.32 2.09
CA ASN A 70 -10.84 -16.88 0.77
C ASN A 70 -9.74 -16.59 -0.27
N GLN A 71 -8.50 -17.03 -0.01
CA GLN A 71 -7.32 -16.82 -0.90
C GLN A 71 -6.99 -15.36 -1.25
N GLN A 72 -7.66 -14.38 -0.66
CA GLN A 72 -7.36 -12.95 -0.85
C GLN A 72 -6.14 -12.53 -0.03
N LEU A 73 -5.55 -11.38 -0.34
CA LEU A 73 -4.51 -10.79 0.48
C LEU A 73 -5.13 -9.98 1.63
N LEU A 74 -4.42 -9.89 2.75
CA LEU A 74 -4.77 -9.00 3.87
C LEU A 74 -3.50 -8.46 4.55
N LEU A 75 -3.64 -7.31 5.19
CA LEU A 75 -2.60 -6.72 6.03
C LEU A 75 -2.90 -7.00 7.50
N GLU A 76 -1.94 -7.56 8.22
CA GLU A 76 -2.02 -7.76 9.67
C GLU A 76 -0.98 -6.88 10.37
N ASN A 77 -1.40 -6.18 11.42
CA ASN A 77 -0.48 -5.42 12.26
C ASN A 77 0.46 -6.38 13.01
N THR A 78 1.73 -6.02 13.08
CA THR A 78 2.72 -6.74 13.89
C THR A 78 2.49 -6.35 15.35
N GLN A 79 2.20 -7.33 16.23
CA GLN A 79 2.12 -7.10 17.68
C GLN A 79 3.49 -6.86 18.30
#